data_AF-A0A2M7X1X9-F1
#
_entry.id   AF-A0A2M7X1X9-F1
#
_cell.length_a   1.000
_cell.length_b   1.000
_cell.length_c   1.000
_cell.angle_alpha   90.00
_cell.angle_beta   90.00
_cell.angle_gamma   90.00
#
_symmetry.space_group_name_H-M   'P 1'
#
loop_
_entity.id
_entity.type
_entity.pdbx_description
1 polymer ?
#
loop_
_entity_poly.entity_id
_entity_poly.type
_entity_poly.pdbx_seq_one_letter_code
_entity_poly.pdbx_strand_id
1 'polypeptide(L)'
;MKKFKLKADFKPTGDQPQAIDYLVNGVNAKMPHQTLLGVTGSGKTFAMANVIAKTNKPTLVISHNKTLAAQLYQEYKEFFPDNAVEYFVSYYDYYQPEAYISSTDTYIEKDAAINEDIDKLRLSTTNALLSRKDVIVVASVSAIYNLGSPIEYQNANIRLKEGMPIRQNDVFTRLIQLFYDRSDYEFKRGTFRVSGEHIDIFPAYLDYAVRLELTGDVLSKITFIDPITGRGLSQENLLKKKEGSFYKDYTQDEIDSITLMRAHGEFTLFPAKHYVTPEDNREEAIEQIKHDLLERLKVLNNEGKQLEAYRLKQKTE
;
A
#
# COMPACT_ATOMS: atom_id res chain seq x y z
N MET A 1 21.45 7.84 -3.32
CA MET A 1 20.07 7.75 -3.86
C MET A 1 20.06 6.75 -4.99
N LYS A 2 19.20 5.71 -4.94
CA LYS A 2 18.98 4.83 -6.10
C LYS A 2 18.46 5.69 -7.26
N LYS A 3 18.96 5.42 -8.48
CA LYS A 3 18.55 6.08 -9.72
C LYS A 3 17.59 5.18 -10.49
N PHE A 4 16.70 5.77 -11.27
CA PHE A 4 15.91 5.02 -12.25
C PHE A 4 16.84 4.41 -13.32
N LYS A 5 16.71 3.10 -13.54
CA LYS A 5 17.48 2.32 -14.50
C LYS A 5 16.56 1.81 -15.60
N LEU A 6 16.45 2.58 -16.68
CA LEU A 6 15.68 2.18 -17.85
C LEU A 6 16.37 1.01 -18.57
N LYS A 7 15.67 -0.11 -18.71
CA LYS A 7 16.06 -1.25 -19.55
C LYS A 7 15.11 -1.37 -20.73
N ALA A 8 15.67 -1.37 -21.94
CA ALA A 8 14.93 -1.61 -23.18
C ALA A 8 15.92 -2.07 -24.26
N ASP A 9 15.49 -2.97 -25.14
CA ASP A 9 16.31 -3.46 -26.26
C ASP A 9 16.37 -2.49 -27.45
N PHE A 10 15.65 -1.37 -27.34
CA PHE A 10 15.52 -0.35 -28.37
C PHE A 10 15.86 1.04 -27.83
N LYS A 11 16.24 1.93 -28.74
CA LYS A 11 16.57 3.34 -28.45
C LYS A 11 15.45 4.25 -28.92
N PRO A 12 15.33 5.48 -28.39
CA PRO A 12 14.38 6.45 -28.92
C PRO A 12 14.64 6.72 -30.41
N THR A 13 13.59 6.67 -31.24
CA THR A 13 13.66 6.88 -32.70
C THR A 13 12.58 7.87 -33.17
N GLY A 14 12.66 8.30 -34.43
CA GLY A 14 11.75 9.30 -34.99
C GLY A 14 11.78 10.60 -34.20
N ASP A 15 10.60 11.11 -33.83
CA ASP A 15 10.46 12.35 -33.06
C ASP A 15 10.67 12.18 -31.54
N GLN A 16 10.82 10.94 -31.05
CA GLN A 16 10.97 10.68 -29.62
C GLN A 16 12.15 11.40 -28.97
N PRO A 17 13.39 11.42 -29.55
CA PRO A 17 14.51 12.12 -28.93
C PRO A 17 14.22 13.59 -28.64
N GLN A 18 13.66 14.30 -29.63
CA GLN A 18 13.31 15.72 -29.50
C GLN A 18 12.21 15.94 -28.47
N ALA A 19 11.16 15.11 -28.47
CA ALA A 19 10.08 15.20 -27.49
C ALA A 19 10.56 14.94 -26.06
N ILE A 20 11.43 13.93 -25.87
CA ILE A 20 12.04 13.63 -24.58
C ILE A 20 12.86 14.81 -24.08
N ASP A 21 13.73 15.37 -24.91
CA ASP A 21 14.60 16.47 -24.51
C ASP A 21 13.80 17.74 -24.19
N TYR A 22 12.76 18.04 -24.96
CA TYR A 22 11.83 19.13 -24.67
C TYR A 22 11.18 18.97 -23.28
N LEU A 23 10.61 17.80 -23.00
CA LEU A 23 9.94 17.53 -21.72
C LEU A 23 10.90 17.57 -20.53
N VAL A 24 12.09 16.98 -20.69
CA VAL A 24 13.15 17.00 -19.67
C VAL A 24 13.57 18.43 -19.35
N ASN A 25 13.79 19.26 -20.38
CA ASN A 25 14.14 20.67 -20.20
C ASN A 25 13.04 21.43 -19.46
N GLY A 26 11.77 21.22 -19.80
CA GLY A 26 10.66 21.84 -19.08
C GLY A 26 10.56 21.41 -17.61
N VAL A 27 10.81 20.13 -17.30
CA VAL A 27 10.84 19.64 -15.91
C VAL A 27 12.01 20.27 -15.14
N ASN A 28 13.18 20.39 -15.75
CA ASN A 28 14.36 21.02 -15.15
C ASN A 28 14.16 22.54 -14.95
N ALA A 29 13.46 23.20 -15.88
CA ALA A 29 13.04 24.58 -15.78
C ALA A 29 11.84 24.81 -14.83
N LYS A 30 11.36 23.76 -14.15
CA LYS A 30 10.22 23.80 -13.21
C LYS A 30 8.92 24.31 -13.86
N MET A 31 8.71 24.03 -15.15
CA MET A 31 7.44 24.31 -15.81
C MET A 31 6.32 23.47 -15.18
N PRO A 32 5.22 24.08 -14.71
CA PRO A 32 4.17 23.36 -13.99
C PRO A 32 3.32 22.47 -14.91
N HIS A 33 3.18 22.85 -16.19
CA HIS A 33 2.34 22.16 -17.16
C HIS A 33 3.09 21.98 -18.48
N GLN A 34 3.04 20.76 -19.00
CA GLN A 34 3.58 20.38 -20.31
C GLN A 34 2.66 19.35 -20.95
N THR A 35 2.57 19.35 -22.28
CA THR A 35 1.69 18.45 -23.02
C THR A 35 2.49 17.70 -24.08
N LEU A 36 2.49 16.37 -24.00
CA LEU A 36 3.02 15.50 -25.05
C LEU A 36 1.90 15.19 -26.06
N LEU A 37 1.90 15.86 -27.20
CA LEU A 37 0.98 15.57 -28.30
C LEU A 37 1.51 14.39 -29.14
N GLY A 38 1.21 13.16 -28.72
CA GLY A 38 1.67 11.95 -29.39
C GLY A 38 0.55 11.18 -30.08
N VAL A 39 0.71 10.89 -31.38
CA VAL A 39 -0.21 10.02 -32.13
C VAL A 39 -0.29 8.59 -31.55
N THR A 40 -1.34 7.85 -31.86
CA THR A 40 -1.46 6.44 -31.44
C THR A 40 -0.33 5.61 -32.05
N GLY A 41 0.26 4.71 -31.25
CA GLY A 41 1.37 3.86 -31.71
C GLY A 41 2.76 4.52 -31.70
N SER A 42 2.90 5.81 -31.36
CA SER A 42 4.20 6.50 -31.35
C SER A 42 5.15 6.13 -30.19
N GLY A 43 4.79 5.16 -29.35
CA GLY A 43 5.60 4.76 -28.19
C GLY A 43 5.60 5.78 -27.04
N LYS A 44 4.46 6.40 -26.74
CA LYS A 44 4.32 7.43 -25.68
C LYS A 44 4.84 6.96 -24.31
N THR A 45 4.55 5.72 -23.91
CA THR A 45 5.03 5.20 -22.62
C THR A 45 6.55 5.16 -22.57
N PHE A 46 7.20 4.70 -23.64
CA PHE A 46 8.66 4.66 -23.71
C PHE A 46 9.29 6.06 -23.71
N ALA A 47 8.68 7.03 -24.40
CA ALA A 47 9.10 8.43 -24.33
C ALA A 47 9.01 8.94 -22.87
N MET A 48 7.91 8.70 -22.18
CA MET A 48 7.76 9.09 -20.77
C MET A 48 8.71 8.32 -19.84
N ALA A 49 9.00 7.05 -20.09
CA ALA A 49 10.00 6.29 -19.35
C ALA A 49 11.39 6.94 -19.45
N ASN A 50 11.79 7.39 -20.64
CA ASN A 50 13.04 8.15 -20.82
C ASN A 50 13.03 9.48 -20.04
N VAL A 51 11.90 10.20 -20.02
CA VAL A 51 11.76 11.44 -19.24
C VAL A 51 11.91 11.15 -17.73
N ILE A 52 11.27 10.10 -17.21
CA ILE A 52 11.38 9.69 -15.80
C ILE A 52 12.84 9.34 -15.47
N ALA A 53 13.50 8.54 -16.30
CA ALA A 53 14.89 8.13 -16.11
C ALA A 53 15.86 9.32 -16.10
N LYS A 54 15.68 10.29 -17.02
CA LYS A 54 16.53 11.48 -17.14
C LYS A 54 16.30 12.49 -16.02
N THR A 55 15.06 12.68 -15.56
CA THR A 55 14.72 13.65 -14.50
C THR A 55 14.92 13.09 -13.10
N ASN A 56 14.90 11.77 -12.96
CA ASN A 56 15.11 11.02 -11.73
C ASN A 56 14.23 11.49 -10.55
N LYS A 57 12.94 11.70 -10.81
CA LYS A 57 11.94 12.09 -9.81
C LYS A 57 10.92 10.98 -9.57
N PRO A 58 10.47 10.74 -8.32
CA PRO A 58 9.29 9.91 -8.08
C PRO A 58 8.12 10.43 -8.93
N THR A 59 7.41 9.53 -9.60
CA THR A 59 6.42 9.90 -10.62
C THR A 59 5.10 9.19 -10.38
N LEU A 60 4.01 9.97 -10.38
CA LEU A 60 2.64 9.46 -10.38
C LEU A 60 2.08 9.50 -11.81
N VAL A 61 1.68 8.35 -12.32
CA VAL A 61 1.02 8.19 -13.63
C VAL A 61 -0.45 7.91 -13.37
N ILE A 62 -1.33 8.83 -13.76
CA ILE A 62 -2.78 8.68 -13.57
C ILE A 62 -3.42 8.18 -14.87
N SER A 63 -4.15 7.08 -14.78
CA SER A 63 -4.98 6.52 -15.84
C SER A 63 -6.46 6.66 -15.49
N HIS A 64 -7.30 6.93 -16.49
CA HIS A 64 -8.74 7.10 -16.32
C HIS A 64 -9.49 5.77 -16.12
N ASN A 65 -8.86 4.62 -16.40
CA ASN A 65 -9.47 3.30 -16.20
C ASN A 65 -8.46 2.25 -15.70
N LYS A 66 -8.97 1.17 -15.08
CA LYS A 66 -8.16 0.09 -14.48
C LYS A 66 -7.39 -0.71 -15.53
N THR A 67 -7.97 -0.94 -16.70
CA THR A 67 -7.35 -1.73 -17.79
C THR A 67 -6.07 -1.08 -18.32
N LEU A 68 -6.15 0.20 -18.69
CA LEU A 68 -5.00 0.98 -19.14
C LEU A 68 -3.99 1.18 -18.00
N ALA A 69 -4.45 1.34 -16.76
CA ALA A 69 -3.55 1.42 -15.60
C ALA A 69 -2.73 0.12 -15.48
N ALA A 70 -3.37 -1.05 -15.63
CA ALA A 70 -2.68 -2.33 -15.56
C ALA A 70 -1.68 -2.51 -16.70
N GLN A 71 -2.03 -2.10 -17.93
CA GLN A 71 -1.13 -2.12 -19.08
C GLN A 71 0.11 -1.25 -18.83
N LEU A 72 -0.09 0.01 -18.42
CA LEU A 72 1.02 0.93 -18.09
C LEU A 72 1.89 0.38 -16.96
N TYR A 73 1.28 -0.22 -15.93
CA TYR A 73 2.01 -0.85 -14.85
C TYR A 73 2.93 -1.99 -15.32
N GLN A 74 2.47 -2.86 -16.22
CA GLN A 74 3.30 -3.90 -16.81
C GLN A 74 4.43 -3.31 -17.68
N GLU A 75 4.10 -2.37 -18.56
CA GLU A 75 5.10 -1.69 -19.40
C GLU A 75 6.18 -1.02 -18.56
N TYR A 76 5.81 -0.28 -17.51
CA TYR A 76 6.78 0.34 -16.61
C TYR A 76 7.60 -0.68 -15.82
N LYS A 77 7.01 -1.82 -15.42
CA LYS A 77 7.77 -2.91 -14.78
C LYS A 77 8.82 -3.51 -15.69
N GLU A 78 8.50 -3.68 -16.97
CA GLU A 78 9.47 -4.14 -17.97
C GLU A 78 10.58 -3.11 -18.21
N PHE A 79 10.23 -1.82 -18.26
CA PHE A 79 11.19 -0.74 -18.43
C PHE A 79 12.08 -0.50 -17.20
N PHE A 80 11.57 -0.75 -16.00
CA PHE A 80 12.24 -0.46 -14.74
C PHE A 80 12.24 -1.65 -13.76
N PRO A 81 12.81 -2.80 -14.13
CA PRO A 81 12.74 -4.01 -13.31
C PRO A 81 13.56 -3.93 -12.01
N ASP A 82 14.47 -2.95 -11.92
CA ASP A 82 15.31 -2.71 -10.74
C ASP A 82 14.81 -1.53 -9.86
N ASN A 83 13.64 -0.95 -10.19
CA ASN A 83 13.04 0.16 -9.46
C ASN A 83 11.63 -0.20 -8.98
N ALA A 84 11.10 0.56 -8.01
CA ALA A 84 9.78 0.32 -7.48
C ALA A 84 8.71 0.84 -8.44
N VAL A 85 8.13 -0.05 -9.22
CA VAL A 85 6.94 0.22 -10.02
C VAL A 85 5.74 -0.34 -9.27
N GLU A 86 4.87 0.56 -8.83
CA GLU A 86 3.77 0.33 -7.89
C GLU A 86 2.41 0.57 -8.56
N TYR A 87 1.37 -0.06 -8.01
CA TYR A 87 0.02 -0.04 -8.58
C TYR A 87 -1.01 0.41 -7.55
N PHE A 88 -1.74 1.48 -7.87
CA PHE A 88 -2.64 2.14 -6.92
C PHE A 88 -4.03 2.43 -7.52
N VAL A 89 -4.92 1.46 -7.44
CA VAL A 89 -6.32 1.59 -7.90
C VAL A 89 -7.29 1.26 -6.78
N SER A 90 -8.59 1.43 -7.02
CA SER A 90 -9.60 0.93 -6.09
C SER A 90 -9.46 -0.57 -5.91
N TYR A 91 -9.27 -0.99 -4.66
CA TYR A 91 -9.26 -2.38 -4.22
C TYR A 91 -10.64 -3.04 -4.17
N TYR A 92 -11.70 -2.35 -4.55
CA TYR A 92 -13.02 -2.98 -4.63
C TYR A 92 -13.18 -3.64 -6.01
N ASP A 93 -13.51 -4.93 -6.00
CA ASP A 93 -14.00 -5.66 -7.19
C ASP A 93 -15.44 -5.25 -7.48
N TYR A 94 -16.23 -5.11 -6.41
CA TYR A 94 -17.58 -4.58 -6.43
C TYR A 94 -17.74 -3.54 -5.32
N TYR A 95 -18.43 -2.43 -5.63
CA TYR A 95 -18.72 -1.40 -4.65
C TYR A 95 -20.07 -0.74 -4.93
N GLN A 96 -20.97 -0.85 -3.98
CA GLN A 96 -22.21 -0.10 -3.89
C GLN A 96 -22.10 0.92 -2.77
N PRO A 97 -22.14 2.23 -3.08
CA PRO A 97 -22.16 3.24 -2.05
C PRO A 97 -23.47 3.19 -1.28
N GLU A 98 -23.42 3.59 -0.01
CA GLU A 98 -24.64 3.91 0.73
C GLU A 98 -25.35 5.09 0.05
N ALA A 99 -26.65 4.96 -0.19
CA ALA A 99 -27.43 6.00 -0.84
C ALA A 99 -28.88 6.00 -0.35
N TYR A 100 -29.54 7.15 -0.46
CA TYR A 100 -30.96 7.29 -0.23
C TYR A 100 -31.63 7.95 -1.43
N ILE A 101 -32.62 7.27 -2.02
CA ILE A 101 -33.37 7.73 -3.18
C ILE A 101 -34.71 8.30 -2.69
N SER A 102 -34.81 9.62 -2.68
CA SER A 102 -35.99 10.31 -2.14
C SER A 102 -37.27 10.09 -2.94
N SER A 103 -37.17 9.91 -4.25
CA SER A 103 -38.34 9.71 -5.12
C SER A 103 -39.06 8.38 -4.88
N THR A 104 -38.36 7.38 -4.35
CA THR A 104 -38.89 6.04 -4.09
C THR A 104 -38.84 5.66 -2.60
N ASP A 105 -38.45 6.61 -1.73
CA ASP A 105 -38.20 6.37 -0.29
C ASP A 105 -37.38 5.09 -0.05
N THR A 106 -36.30 4.92 -0.83
CA THR A 106 -35.48 3.70 -0.80
C THR A 106 -34.11 3.99 -0.24
N TYR A 107 -33.76 3.27 0.83
CA TYR A 107 -32.41 3.22 1.36
C TYR A 107 -31.64 2.06 0.73
N ILE A 108 -30.45 2.36 0.23
CA ILE A 108 -29.51 1.40 -0.36
C ILE A 108 -28.34 1.27 0.59
N GLU A 109 -28.18 0.09 1.17
CA GLU A 109 -27.05 -0.22 2.03
C GLU A 109 -25.74 -0.28 1.25
N LYS A 110 -24.67 0.11 1.94
CA LYS A 110 -23.32 -0.10 1.43
C LYS A 110 -23.06 -1.60 1.33
N ASP A 111 -22.63 -2.03 0.16
CA ASP A 111 -22.15 -3.39 -0.07
C ASP A 111 -20.85 -3.33 -0.89
N ALA A 112 -19.89 -4.19 -0.58
CA ALA A 112 -18.59 -4.16 -1.23
C ALA A 112 -17.86 -5.49 -1.12
N ALA A 113 -17.11 -5.81 -2.18
CA ALA A 113 -16.16 -6.92 -2.21
C ALA A 113 -14.74 -6.37 -2.39
N ILE A 114 -13.86 -6.65 -1.43
CA ILE A 114 -12.46 -6.23 -1.45
C ILE A 114 -11.61 -7.29 -2.16
N ASN A 115 -10.70 -6.81 -2.99
CA ASN A 115 -9.66 -7.57 -3.64
C ASN A 115 -8.35 -7.45 -2.85
N GLU A 116 -8.01 -8.51 -2.13
CA GLU A 116 -6.83 -8.57 -1.25
C GLU A 116 -5.51 -8.35 -2.00
N ASP A 117 -5.41 -8.77 -3.27
CA ASP A 117 -4.21 -8.56 -4.07
C ASP A 117 -4.02 -7.08 -4.44
N ILE A 118 -5.11 -6.37 -4.73
CA ILE A 118 -5.03 -4.92 -4.97
C ILE A 118 -4.76 -4.18 -3.66
N ASP A 119 -5.33 -4.60 -2.53
CA ASP A 119 -5.03 -3.97 -1.24
C ASP A 119 -3.55 -4.11 -0.86
N LYS A 120 -2.99 -5.31 -1.04
CA LYS A 120 -1.55 -5.56 -0.93
C LYS A 120 -0.74 -4.56 -1.76
N LEU A 121 -1.09 -4.38 -3.03
CA LEU A 121 -0.37 -3.47 -3.94
C LEU A 121 -0.50 -2.01 -3.49
N ARG A 122 -1.64 -1.60 -2.94
CA ARG A 122 -1.82 -0.25 -2.38
C ARG A 122 -0.96 -0.02 -1.14
N LEU A 123 -0.88 -0.99 -0.24
CA LEU A 123 -0.01 -0.94 0.94
C LEU A 123 1.48 -0.94 0.54
N SER A 124 1.85 -1.78 -0.44
CA SER A 124 3.19 -1.77 -1.06
C SER A 124 3.54 -0.38 -1.59
N THR A 125 2.62 0.24 -2.35
CA THR A 125 2.80 1.58 -2.91
C THR A 125 3.15 2.62 -1.84
N THR A 126 2.35 2.69 -0.77
CA THR A 126 2.57 3.67 0.30
C THR A 126 3.85 3.41 1.06
N ASN A 127 4.22 2.15 1.27
CA ASN A 127 5.48 1.78 1.94
C ASN A 127 6.69 2.13 1.07
N ALA A 128 6.62 1.90 -0.25
CA ALA A 128 7.66 2.26 -1.19
C ALA A 128 7.91 3.78 -1.19
N LEU A 129 6.85 4.60 -1.21
CA LEU A 129 6.96 6.05 -1.17
C LEU A 129 7.64 6.58 0.11
N LEU A 130 7.48 5.88 1.24
CA LEU A 130 8.13 6.24 2.50
C LEU A 130 9.59 5.76 2.60
N SER A 131 9.95 4.72 1.83
CA SER A 131 11.22 4.02 1.99
C SER A 131 12.26 4.37 0.91
N ARG A 132 11.83 4.79 -0.29
CA ARG A 132 12.73 5.06 -1.42
C ARG A 132 12.22 6.19 -2.33
N LYS A 133 13.08 6.67 -3.23
CA LYS A 133 12.79 7.82 -4.13
C LYS A 133 12.64 7.43 -5.60
N ASP A 134 13.07 6.24 -5.97
CA ASP A 134 12.95 5.69 -7.31
C ASP A 134 11.65 4.88 -7.44
N VAL A 135 10.51 5.57 -7.24
CA VAL A 135 9.17 5.01 -7.27
C VAL A 135 8.36 5.58 -8.44
N ILE A 136 7.76 4.71 -9.24
CA ILE A 136 6.71 5.05 -10.21
C ILE A 136 5.41 4.46 -9.70
N VAL A 137 4.40 5.30 -9.49
CA VAL A 137 3.07 4.85 -9.08
C VAL A 137 2.15 4.95 -10.27
N VAL A 138 1.61 3.84 -10.74
CA VAL A 138 0.55 3.82 -11.75
C VAL A 138 -0.79 3.72 -11.03
N ALA A 139 -1.60 4.76 -11.14
CA ALA A 139 -2.82 4.92 -10.36
C ALA A 139 -4.06 5.20 -11.20
N SER A 140 -5.23 4.92 -10.63
CA SER A 140 -6.49 5.49 -11.10
C SER A 140 -6.81 6.79 -10.35
N VAL A 141 -8.02 7.32 -10.54
CA VAL A 141 -8.58 8.38 -9.68
C VAL A 141 -8.61 8.01 -8.19
N SER A 142 -8.36 6.75 -7.82
CA SER A 142 -8.15 6.40 -6.42
C SER A 142 -7.04 7.20 -5.74
N ALA A 143 -6.07 7.75 -6.49
CA ALA A 143 -5.00 8.58 -5.94
C ALA A 143 -5.46 9.94 -5.38
N ILE A 144 -6.68 10.39 -5.72
CA ILE A 144 -7.26 11.64 -5.20
C ILE A 144 -8.26 11.40 -4.06
N TYR A 145 -8.53 10.14 -3.69
CA TYR A 145 -9.33 9.82 -2.52
C TYR A 145 -8.48 9.85 -1.25
N ASN A 146 -9.15 10.08 -0.13
CA ASN A 146 -8.49 10.16 1.17
C ASN A 146 -7.74 8.87 1.53
N LEU A 147 -6.68 9.06 2.31
CA LEU A 147 -5.89 8.06 3.00
C LEU A 147 -5.60 8.61 4.41
N GLY A 148 -5.15 7.76 5.32
CA GLY A 148 -4.65 8.21 6.62
C GLY A 148 -3.43 9.13 6.48
N SER A 149 -3.10 9.85 7.55
CA SER A 149 -1.93 10.73 7.58
C SER A 149 -0.65 9.93 7.31
N PRO A 150 0.18 10.32 6.31
CA PRO A 150 1.45 9.65 6.05
C PRO A 150 2.40 9.66 7.25
N ILE A 151 2.34 10.74 8.05
CA ILE A 151 3.16 10.90 9.25
C ILE A 151 2.72 9.92 10.33
N GLU A 152 1.42 9.80 10.59
CA GLU A 152 0.89 8.85 11.57
C GLU A 152 1.16 7.41 11.15
N TYR A 153 0.93 7.09 9.87
CA TYR A 153 1.23 5.78 9.30
C TYR A 153 2.72 5.42 9.42
N GLN A 154 3.61 6.40 9.18
CA GLN A 154 5.04 6.21 9.36
C GLN A 154 5.43 6.05 10.83
N ASN A 155 4.83 6.83 11.74
CA ASN A 155 5.14 6.77 13.17
C ASN A 155 4.60 5.50 13.85
N ALA A 156 3.54 4.90 13.30
CA ALA A 156 2.95 3.69 13.83
C ALA A 156 3.86 2.46 13.65
N ASN A 157 4.81 2.47 12.71
CA ASN A 157 5.64 1.31 12.42
C ASN A 157 6.43 0.79 13.64
N ILE A 158 6.74 -0.49 13.63
CA ILE A 158 7.58 -1.12 14.64
C ILE A 158 8.90 -1.50 13.99
N ARG A 159 9.99 -0.97 14.54
CA ARG A 159 11.34 -1.39 14.18
C ARG A 159 11.76 -2.54 15.08
N LEU A 160 12.09 -3.67 14.48
CA LEU A 160 12.52 -4.90 15.13
C LEU A 160 13.99 -5.10 14.80
N LYS A 161 14.82 -5.30 15.83
CA LYS A 161 16.26 -5.50 15.69
C LYS A 161 16.72 -6.69 16.51
N GLU A 162 17.50 -7.57 15.91
CA GLU A 162 18.12 -8.69 16.63
C GLU A 162 18.95 -8.17 17.82
N GLY A 163 18.76 -8.79 18.98
CA GLY A 163 19.34 -8.40 20.26
C GLY A 163 18.56 -7.34 21.04
N MET A 164 17.45 -6.80 20.53
CA MET A 164 16.66 -5.83 21.29
C MET A 164 15.91 -6.50 22.46
N PRO A 165 15.81 -5.83 23.62
CA PRO A 165 14.96 -6.29 24.70
C PRO A 165 13.49 -6.07 24.32
N ILE A 166 12.71 -7.14 24.27
CA ILE A 166 11.28 -7.09 23.98
C ILE A 166 10.58 -8.32 24.54
N ARG A 167 9.47 -8.11 25.26
CA ARG A 167 8.65 -9.21 25.79
C ARG A 167 7.65 -9.64 24.73
N GLN A 168 7.28 -10.91 24.74
CA GLN A 168 6.31 -11.47 23.81
C GLN A 168 4.97 -10.71 23.82
N ASN A 169 4.44 -10.38 25.00
CA ASN A 169 3.19 -9.61 25.11
C ASN A 169 3.29 -8.20 24.52
N ASP A 170 4.45 -7.54 24.62
CA ASP A 170 4.65 -6.21 24.04
C ASP A 170 4.61 -6.27 22.51
N VAL A 171 5.14 -7.36 21.91
CA VAL A 171 5.01 -7.62 20.47
C VAL A 171 3.54 -7.75 20.08
N PHE A 172 2.74 -8.53 20.84
CA PHE A 172 1.33 -8.74 20.53
C PHE A 172 0.53 -7.45 20.57
N THR A 173 0.67 -6.66 21.63
CA THR A 173 -0.01 -5.37 21.75
C THR A 173 0.32 -4.48 20.56
N ARG A 174 1.59 -4.41 20.17
CA ARG A 174 2.02 -3.59 19.04
C ARG A 174 1.51 -4.11 17.70
N LEU A 175 1.44 -5.43 17.50
CA LEU A 175 0.85 -6.03 16.29
C LEU A 175 -0.64 -5.72 16.15
N ILE A 176 -1.40 -5.80 17.26
CA ILE A 176 -2.82 -5.45 17.28
C ILE A 176 -3.02 -3.96 16.97
N GLN A 177 -2.19 -3.08 17.54
CA GLN A 177 -2.17 -1.64 17.21
C GLN A 177 -1.85 -1.35 15.74
N LEU A 178 -1.11 -2.25 15.09
CA LEU A 178 -0.85 -2.22 13.65
C LEU A 178 -1.93 -2.89 12.79
N PHE A 179 -3.08 -3.26 13.37
CA PHE A 179 -4.19 -3.95 12.71
C PHE A 179 -3.84 -5.35 12.18
N TYR A 180 -2.93 -6.05 12.84
CA TYR A 180 -2.70 -7.47 12.57
C TYR A 180 -3.60 -8.34 13.45
N ASP A 181 -4.28 -9.29 12.82
CA ASP A 181 -5.15 -10.23 13.53
C ASP A 181 -4.37 -11.47 13.97
N ARG A 182 -4.60 -11.93 15.20
CA ARG A 182 -4.04 -13.21 15.64
C ARG A 182 -4.86 -14.34 15.04
N SER A 183 -4.21 -15.24 14.30
CA SER A 183 -4.85 -16.40 13.68
C SER A 183 -3.92 -17.60 13.66
N ASP A 184 -4.19 -18.58 14.52
CA ASP A 184 -3.37 -19.81 14.60
C ASP A 184 -3.75 -20.84 13.50
N TYR A 185 -4.95 -20.73 12.93
CA TYR A 185 -5.47 -21.66 11.91
C TYR A 185 -5.29 -21.16 10.48
N GLU A 186 -5.61 -19.89 10.22
CA GLU A 186 -5.56 -19.30 8.88
C GLU A 186 -4.42 -18.28 8.83
N PHE A 187 -3.26 -18.69 8.31
CA PHE A 187 -2.10 -17.82 8.19
C PHE A 187 -2.10 -17.08 6.85
N LYS A 188 -2.77 -15.92 6.83
CA LYS A 188 -2.89 -15.03 5.67
C LYS A 188 -2.29 -13.66 5.93
N ARG A 189 -2.22 -12.81 4.89
CA ARG A 189 -1.75 -11.43 5.00
C ARG A 189 -2.47 -10.67 6.10
N GLY A 190 -1.73 -9.83 6.82
CA GLY A 190 -2.31 -9.06 7.93
C GLY A 190 -2.58 -9.91 9.17
N THR A 191 -2.05 -11.14 9.24
CA THR A 191 -2.20 -11.98 10.43
C THR A 191 -0.86 -12.34 11.06
N PHE A 192 -0.91 -12.77 12.31
CA PHE A 192 0.21 -13.39 13.01
C PHE A 192 -0.24 -14.61 13.80
N ARG A 193 0.69 -15.54 14.05
CA ARG A 193 0.47 -16.75 14.85
C ARG A 193 1.66 -17.00 15.77
N VAL A 194 1.44 -17.81 16.80
CA VAL A 194 2.45 -18.06 17.84
C VAL A 194 2.64 -19.55 18.04
N SER A 195 3.89 -19.99 18.07
CA SER A 195 4.25 -21.37 18.40
C SER A 195 5.47 -21.38 19.32
N GLY A 196 5.21 -21.54 20.63
CA GLY A 196 6.24 -21.42 21.66
C GLY A 196 6.92 -20.05 21.63
N GLU A 197 8.23 -20.05 21.40
CA GLU A 197 9.08 -18.85 21.33
C GLU A 197 9.09 -18.18 19.95
N HIS A 198 8.37 -18.74 18.97
CA HIS A 198 8.28 -18.20 17.62
C HIS A 198 6.99 -17.40 17.42
N ILE A 199 7.14 -16.21 16.84
CA ILE A 199 6.03 -15.39 16.36
C ILE A 199 6.18 -15.28 14.84
N ASP A 200 5.27 -15.90 14.09
CA ASP A 200 5.20 -15.76 12.64
C ASP A 200 4.23 -14.63 12.31
N ILE A 201 4.70 -13.64 11.57
CA ILE A 201 3.91 -12.50 11.09
C ILE A 201 3.87 -12.58 9.58
N PHE A 202 2.68 -12.42 8.98
CA PHE A 202 2.53 -12.28 7.54
C PHE A 202 2.18 -10.82 7.20
N PRO A 203 3.17 -9.99 6.85
CA PRO A 203 2.95 -8.59 6.49
C PRO A 203 1.92 -8.43 5.39
N ALA A 204 1.02 -7.45 5.53
CA ALA A 204 -0.08 -7.26 4.58
C ALA A 204 0.39 -6.97 3.14
N TYR A 205 1.60 -6.43 3.00
CA TYR A 205 2.17 -5.90 1.74
C TYR A 205 3.32 -6.73 1.14
N LEU A 206 3.72 -7.87 1.72
CA LEU A 206 4.88 -8.67 1.26
C LEU A 206 4.49 -10.08 0.87
N ASP A 207 5.13 -10.71 -0.12
CA ASP A 207 4.83 -12.10 -0.52
C ASP A 207 5.54 -13.17 0.35
N TYR A 208 6.17 -12.75 1.45
CA TYR A 208 6.83 -13.60 2.44
C TYR A 208 6.45 -13.21 3.87
N ALA A 209 6.61 -14.15 4.79
CA ALA A 209 6.37 -13.93 6.21
C ALA A 209 7.69 -13.73 6.98
N VAL A 210 7.58 -13.18 8.19
CA VAL A 210 8.70 -12.91 9.09
C VAL A 210 8.48 -13.70 10.37
N ARG A 211 9.43 -14.56 10.71
CA ARG A 211 9.51 -15.29 11.98
C ARG A 211 10.42 -14.54 12.93
N LEU A 212 9.86 -14.15 14.07
CA LEU A 212 10.61 -13.65 15.21
C LEU A 212 10.85 -14.79 16.18
N GLU A 213 12.08 -14.96 16.63
CA GLU A 213 12.44 -15.89 17.69
C GLU A 213 12.81 -15.09 18.93
N LEU A 214 12.09 -15.34 20.02
CA LEU A 214 12.38 -14.73 21.31
C LEU A 214 13.14 -15.73 22.18
N THR A 215 14.01 -15.24 23.05
CA THR A 215 14.69 -16.08 24.04
C THR A 215 14.70 -15.33 25.35
N GLY A 216 13.76 -15.68 26.24
CA GLY A 216 13.39 -14.80 27.35
C GLY A 216 12.80 -13.50 26.80
N ASP A 217 13.26 -12.35 27.30
CA ASP A 217 12.77 -11.03 26.91
C ASP A 217 13.66 -10.34 25.86
N VAL A 218 14.26 -11.11 24.96
CA VAL A 218 15.15 -10.61 23.90
C VAL A 218 14.75 -11.21 22.56
N LEU A 219 14.66 -10.37 21.52
CA LEU A 219 14.51 -10.82 20.13
C LEU A 219 15.84 -11.42 19.66
N SER A 220 15.97 -12.74 19.71
CA SER A 220 17.23 -13.42 19.41
C SER A 220 17.51 -13.50 17.91
N LYS A 221 16.45 -13.64 17.09
CA LYS A 221 16.61 -13.83 15.64
C LYS A 221 15.38 -13.38 14.84
N ILE A 222 15.65 -12.87 13.63
CA ILE A 222 14.64 -12.55 12.62
C ILE A 222 14.90 -13.42 11.38
N THR A 223 13.92 -14.25 11.01
CA THR A 223 14.02 -15.15 9.85
C THR A 223 12.89 -14.88 8.88
N PHE A 224 13.20 -14.77 7.59
CA PHE A 224 12.19 -14.69 6.53
C PHE A 224 11.76 -16.09 6.12
N ILE A 225 10.44 -16.34 6.03
CA ILE A 225 9.89 -17.66 5.75
C ILE A 225 8.88 -17.61 4.60
N ASP A 226 8.75 -18.72 3.87
CA ASP A 226 7.62 -18.92 2.97
C ASP A 226 6.35 -19.16 3.82
N PRO A 227 5.26 -18.40 3.61
CA PRO A 227 4.09 -18.43 4.47
C PRO A 227 3.32 -19.76 4.42
N ILE A 228 3.47 -20.54 3.35
CA ILE A 228 2.74 -21.81 3.18
C ILE A 228 3.54 -22.95 3.80
N THR A 229 4.81 -23.05 3.44
CA THR A 229 5.67 -24.16 3.85
C THR A 229 6.30 -23.96 5.22
N GLY A 230 6.35 -22.72 5.72
CA GLY A 230 7.03 -22.34 6.95
C GLY A 230 8.56 -22.47 6.89
N ARG A 231 9.12 -22.77 5.72
CA ARG A 231 10.57 -22.93 5.53
C ARG A 231 11.25 -21.57 5.47
N GLY A 232 12.42 -21.47 6.08
CA GLY A 232 13.29 -20.32 5.95
C GLY A 232 13.67 -20.08 4.49
N LEU A 233 13.48 -18.85 4.02
CA LEU A 233 13.98 -18.41 2.73
C LEU A 233 15.51 -18.33 2.85
N SER A 234 16.27 -18.90 1.92
CA SER A 234 17.73 -18.72 1.81
C SER A 234 18.04 -17.91 0.55
N GLN A 235 19.25 -17.35 0.38
CA GLN A 235 19.61 -16.69 -0.88
C GLN A 235 19.42 -17.63 -2.09
N GLU A 236 19.71 -18.92 -1.93
CA GLU A 236 19.50 -19.93 -2.98
C GLU A 236 18.02 -20.21 -3.28
N ASN A 237 17.15 -20.16 -2.26
CA ASN A 237 15.70 -20.40 -2.43
C ASN A 237 14.92 -19.16 -2.88
N LEU A 238 15.47 -17.96 -2.67
CA LEU A 238 14.90 -16.69 -3.14
C LEU A 238 15.03 -16.52 -4.67
N LEU A 239 16.04 -17.13 -5.27
CA LEU A 239 16.35 -17.06 -6.71
C LEU A 239 15.72 -18.20 -7.53
N LYS A 240 15.17 -19.23 -6.88
CA LYS A 240 14.54 -20.37 -7.58
C LYS A 240 13.09 -20.04 -7.91
N LYS A 241 12.71 -20.30 -9.16
CA LYS A 241 11.30 -20.30 -9.59
C LYS A 241 10.50 -21.19 -8.64
N LYS A 242 9.36 -20.69 -8.16
CA LYS A 242 8.45 -21.49 -7.32
C LYS A 242 7.76 -22.54 -8.20
N GLU A 243 8.42 -23.67 -8.46
CA GLU A 243 7.79 -24.80 -9.17
C GLU A 243 6.60 -25.34 -8.35
N GLY A 244 5.40 -25.33 -8.94
CA GLY A 244 4.20 -25.95 -8.37
C GLY A 244 3.43 -25.12 -7.33
N SER A 245 3.77 -23.84 -7.13
CA SER A 245 3.03 -22.92 -6.27
C SER A 245 2.26 -21.90 -7.11
N PHE A 246 1.02 -21.58 -6.70
CA PHE A 246 0.20 -20.53 -7.31
C PHE A 246 0.75 -19.10 -7.12
N TYR A 247 1.84 -18.93 -6.36
CA TYR A 247 2.44 -17.62 -6.08
C TYR A 247 3.54 -17.25 -7.10
N LYS A 248 3.58 -15.96 -7.46
CA LYS A 248 4.61 -15.39 -8.35
C LYS A 248 6.01 -15.55 -7.77
N ASP A 249 7.02 -15.57 -8.64
CA ASP A 249 8.43 -15.48 -8.26
C ASP A 249 8.68 -14.19 -7.45
N TYR A 250 9.61 -14.25 -6.50
CA TYR A 250 10.00 -13.06 -5.73
C TYR A 250 10.58 -12.00 -6.66
N THR A 251 10.13 -10.76 -6.47
CA THR A 251 10.66 -9.62 -7.22
C THR A 251 12.09 -9.33 -6.79
N GLN A 252 12.89 -8.75 -7.68
CA GLN A 252 14.27 -8.35 -7.34
C GLN A 252 14.30 -7.38 -6.15
N ASP A 253 13.29 -6.52 -6.03
CA ASP A 253 13.13 -5.62 -4.88
C ASP A 253 12.90 -6.36 -3.55
N GLU A 254 12.13 -7.45 -3.56
CA GLU A 254 11.94 -8.29 -2.37
C GLU A 254 13.24 -9.00 -1.99
N ILE A 255 13.98 -9.51 -2.98
CA ILE A 255 15.28 -10.17 -2.77
C ILE A 255 16.30 -9.18 -2.19
N ASP A 256 16.39 -7.98 -2.77
CA ASP A 256 17.23 -6.89 -2.28
C ASP A 256 16.87 -6.51 -0.84
N SER A 257 15.57 -6.38 -0.55
CA SER A 257 15.07 -6.02 0.77
C SER A 257 15.42 -7.07 1.82
N ILE A 258 15.15 -8.35 1.53
CA ILE A 258 15.51 -9.47 2.42
C ILE A 258 17.02 -9.54 2.64
N THR A 259 17.81 -9.34 1.59
CA THR A 259 19.28 -9.36 1.67
C THR A 259 19.81 -8.24 2.55
N LEU A 260 19.30 -7.02 2.37
CA LEU A 260 19.67 -5.86 3.18
C LEU A 260 19.27 -6.03 4.64
N MET A 261 18.04 -6.49 4.90
CA MET A 261 17.53 -6.72 6.25
C MET A 261 18.36 -7.76 7.00
N ARG A 262 18.77 -8.85 6.32
CA ARG A 262 19.69 -9.84 6.90
C ARG A 262 21.05 -9.28 7.25
N ALA A 263 21.60 -8.41 6.40
CA ALA A 263 22.90 -7.81 6.65
C ALA A 263 22.91 -6.91 7.89
N HIS A 264 21.76 -6.32 8.23
CA HIS A 264 21.63 -5.41 9.38
C HIS A 264 20.94 -6.02 10.60
N GLY A 265 20.32 -7.20 10.48
CA GLY A 265 19.53 -7.81 11.56
C GLY A 265 18.33 -6.96 11.95
N GLU A 266 17.76 -6.20 11.01
CA GLU A 266 16.69 -5.23 11.26
C GLU A 266 15.52 -5.42 10.28
N PHE A 267 14.30 -5.33 10.80
CA PHE A 267 13.06 -5.37 10.03
C PHE A 267 12.10 -4.29 10.54
N THR A 268 11.49 -3.53 9.63
CA THR A 268 10.46 -2.54 9.97
C THR A 268 9.11 -3.04 9.51
N LEU A 269 8.19 -3.23 10.45
CA LEU A 269 6.82 -3.64 10.17
C LEU A 269 5.90 -2.41 10.12
N PHE A 270 5.29 -2.17 8.97
CA PHE A 270 4.24 -1.16 8.77
C PHE A 270 2.83 -1.70 9.11
N PRO A 271 1.87 -0.80 9.41
CA PRO A 271 0.46 -1.15 9.62
C PRO A 271 -0.14 -1.98 8.49
N ALA A 272 -1.08 -2.85 8.81
CA ALA A 272 -1.84 -3.64 7.85
C ALA A 272 -2.94 -2.84 7.13
N LYS A 273 -3.21 -1.59 7.54
CA LYS A 273 -4.24 -0.70 6.98
C LYS A 273 -3.72 0.73 6.83
N HIS A 274 -4.18 1.45 5.81
CA HIS A 274 -3.80 2.86 5.57
C HIS A 274 -4.34 3.85 6.61
N TYR A 275 -5.42 3.51 7.29
CA TYR A 275 -6.05 4.36 8.29
C TYR A 275 -5.62 3.89 9.67
N VAL A 276 -4.68 4.63 10.25
CA VAL A 276 -4.22 4.42 11.62
C VAL A 276 -4.74 5.57 12.46
N THR A 277 -5.63 5.27 13.39
CA THR A 277 -6.15 6.26 14.34
C THR A 277 -5.41 6.09 15.67
N PRO A 278 -4.65 7.09 16.14
CA PRO A 278 -4.04 7.04 17.47
C PRO A 278 -5.10 6.85 18.56
N GLU A 279 -4.80 6.05 19.57
CA GLU A 279 -5.74 5.80 20.69
C GLU A 279 -6.09 7.09 21.43
N ASP A 280 -5.12 7.99 21.60
CA ASP A 280 -5.27 9.28 22.32
C ASP A 280 -6.39 10.17 21.74
N ASN A 281 -6.62 10.11 20.43
CA ASN A 281 -7.61 10.96 19.75
C ASN A 281 -9.00 10.32 19.68
N ARG A 282 -9.12 9.03 20.02
CA ARG A 282 -10.35 8.27 19.82
C ARG A 282 -11.45 8.71 20.79
N GLU A 283 -11.12 8.92 22.05
CA GLU A 283 -12.10 9.33 23.06
C GLU A 283 -12.64 10.74 22.77
N GLU A 284 -11.75 11.69 22.45
CA GLU A 284 -12.14 13.05 22.06
C GLU A 284 -13.02 13.05 20.81
N ALA A 285 -12.67 12.24 19.79
CA ALA A 285 -13.48 12.10 18.59
C ALA A 285 -14.88 11.52 18.88
N ILE A 286 -14.99 10.52 19.76
CA ILE A 286 -16.27 9.94 20.16
C ILE A 286 -17.13 10.99 20.88
N GLU A 287 -16.55 11.76 21.80
CA GLU A 287 -17.28 12.83 22.49
C GLU A 287 -17.72 13.94 21.53
N GLN A 288 -16.88 14.31 20.55
CA GLN A 288 -17.26 15.25 19.50
C GLN A 288 -18.42 14.72 18.64
N ILE A 289 -18.40 13.45 18.24
CA ILE A 289 -19.48 12.82 17.48
C ILE A 289 -20.81 12.87 18.26
N LYS A 290 -20.77 12.57 19.57
CA LYS A 290 -21.95 12.67 20.44
C LYS A 290 -22.46 14.10 20.55
N HIS A 291 -21.56 15.07 20.68
CA HIS A 291 -21.92 16.49 20.71
C HIS A 291 -22.62 16.91 19.40
N ASP A 292 -22.01 16.59 18.25
CA ASP A 292 -22.53 16.93 16.93
C ASP A 292 -23.88 16.25 16.66
N LEU A 293 -24.05 15.01 17.12
CA LEU A 293 -25.32 14.30 17.08
C LEU A 293 -26.39 15.07 17.84
N LEU A 294 -26.13 15.46 19.09
CA LEU A 294 -27.10 16.20 19.92
C LEU A 294 -27.47 17.55 19.29
N GLU A 295 -26.51 18.27 18.72
CA GLU A 295 -26.77 19.52 18.01
C GLU A 295 -27.67 19.28 16.78
N ARG A 296 -27.34 18.28 15.96
CA ARG A 296 -28.09 17.98 14.74
C ARG A 296 -29.52 17.50 15.03
N LEU A 297 -29.72 16.73 16.10
CA LEU A 297 -31.05 16.29 16.53
C LEU A 297 -31.92 17.48 16.95
N LYS A 298 -31.37 18.50 17.63
CA LYS A 298 -32.12 19.72 17.96
C LYS A 298 -32.59 20.44 16.71
N VAL A 299 -31.72 20.60 15.71
CA VAL A 299 -32.06 21.24 14.43
C VAL A 299 -33.19 20.48 13.72
N LEU A 300 -33.07 19.16 13.57
CA LEU A 300 -34.09 18.35 12.89
C LEU A 300 -35.44 18.39 13.59
N ASN A 301 -35.46 18.31 14.93
CA ASN A 301 -36.70 18.39 15.69
C ASN A 301 -37.37 19.77 15.58
N ASN A 302 -36.59 20.85 15.61
CA ASN A 302 -37.11 22.21 15.43
C ASN A 302 -37.68 22.45 14.02
N GLU A 303 -37.15 21.76 13.00
CA GLU A 303 -37.68 21.75 11.63
C GLU A 303 -38.89 20.82 11.44
N GLY A 304 -39.34 20.11 12.48
CA GLY A 304 -40.43 19.12 12.39
C GLY A 304 -40.03 17.78 11.73
N LYS A 305 -38.75 17.53 11.50
CA LYS A 305 -38.19 16.32 10.85
C LYS A 305 -37.95 15.20 11.86
N GLN A 306 -39.03 14.75 12.50
CA GLN A 306 -38.97 13.76 13.60
C GLN A 306 -38.47 12.39 13.13
N LEU A 307 -38.84 11.95 11.92
CA LEU A 307 -38.43 10.66 11.38
C LEU A 307 -36.93 10.63 11.05
N GLU A 308 -36.41 11.71 10.46
CA GLU A 308 -34.99 11.87 10.16
C GLU A 308 -34.15 11.95 11.45
N ALA A 309 -34.65 12.67 12.47
CA ALA A 309 -34.02 12.72 13.78
C ALA A 309 -33.96 11.31 14.41
N TYR A 310 -35.06 10.54 14.34
CA TYR A 310 -35.09 9.17 14.82
C TYR A 310 -34.09 8.27 14.08
N ARG A 311 -34.06 8.31 12.73
CA ARG A 311 -33.12 7.54 11.90
C ARG A 311 -31.66 7.89 12.22
N LEU A 312 -31.32 9.18 12.33
CA LEU A 312 -29.97 9.64 12.64
C LEU A 312 -29.52 9.16 14.03
N LYS A 313 -30.42 9.26 15.02
CA LYS A 313 -30.14 8.80 16.39
C LYS A 313 -29.84 7.30 16.41
N GLN A 314 -30.73 6.48 15.83
CA GLN A 314 -30.55 5.02 15.82
C GLN A 314 -29.30 4.53 15.13
N LYS A 315 -28.79 5.24 14.11
CA LYS A 315 -27.58 4.84 13.39
C LYS A 315 -26.29 5.30 14.08
N THR A 316 -26.36 6.36 14.89
CA THR A 316 -25.16 7.01 15.47
C THR A 316 -24.93 6.61 16.94
N GLU A 317 -25.97 6.31 17.70
CA GLU A 317 -25.87 5.78 19.08
C GLU A 317 -25.42 4.32 19.13
#